data_AF-A0A941YZ41-F1
#
_entry.id   AF-A0A941YZ41-F1
#
_cell.length_a   1.000
_cell.length_b   1.000
_cell.length_c   1.000
_cell.angle_alpha   90.00
_cell.angle_beta   90.00
_cell.angle_gamma   90.00
#
_symmetry.space_group_name_H-M   'P 1'
#
loop_
_entity.id
_entity.type
_entity.pdbx_description
1 polymer ?
#
loop_
_entity_poly.entity_id
_entity_poly.type
_entity_poly.pdbx_seq_one_letter_code
_entity_poly.pdbx_strand_id
1 'polypeptide(L)' 'MDTVPFYAECPNCGSERVQPGLPRDELLQLLEAGAEIPAYCSSCDEHWTVSTEERVDIARSLARPKPK' A
#
# COMPACT_ATOMS: atom_id res chain seq x y z
N MET A 1 0.33 7.11 -16.24
CA MET A 1 1.05 6.67 -15.03
C MET A 1 0.15 5.66 -14.35
N ASP A 2 0.47 4.38 -14.49
CA ASP A 2 -0.31 3.28 -13.94
C ASP A 2 0.09 3.10 -12.48
N THR A 3 -0.73 3.59 -11.55
CA THR A 3 -0.55 3.33 -10.12
C THR A 3 -1.08 1.96 -9.78
N VAL A 4 -0.47 1.31 -8.80
CA VAL A 4 -0.95 0.03 -8.28
C VAL A 4 -1.71 0.28 -7.00
N PRO A 5 -3.07 0.24 -7.02
CA PRO A 5 -3.84 0.36 -5.80
C PRO A 5 -3.55 -0.83 -4.89
N PHE A 6 -3.53 -0.56 -3.59
CA PHE A 6 -3.32 -1.56 -2.56
C PHE A 6 -4.26 -1.31 -1.38
N TYR A 7 -4.48 -2.34 -0.57
CA TYR A 7 -5.25 -2.23 0.66
C TYR A 7 -4.31 -1.94 1.82
N ALA A 8 -4.73 -1.02 2.70
CA ALA A 8 -4.09 -0.74 3.96
C ALA A 8 -5.16 -0.68 5.06
N GLU A 9 -4.90 -1.30 6.21
CA GLU A 9 -5.82 -1.24 7.33
C GLU A 9 -5.63 0.06 8.10
N CYS A 10 -6.72 0.78 8.33
CA CYS A 10 -6.65 1.99 9.14
C CYS A 10 -6.50 1.62 10.63
N PRO A 11 -5.45 2.06 11.33
CA PRO A 11 -5.23 1.71 12.73
C PRO A 11 -6.29 2.31 13.68
N ASN A 12 -7.02 3.33 13.24
CA ASN A 12 -8.05 3.99 14.05
C ASN A 12 -9.40 3.27 13.96
N CYS A 13 -9.83 2.86 12.77
CA CYS A 13 -11.14 2.24 12.57
C CYS A 13 -11.09 0.73 12.22
N GLY A 14 -9.90 0.15 12.08
CA GLY A 14 -9.70 -1.26 11.73
C GLY A 14 -10.31 -1.66 10.38
N SER A 15 -10.53 -0.70 9.49
CA SER A 15 -11.17 -0.95 8.20
C SER A 15 -10.12 -0.94 7.09
N GLU A 16 -10.18 -1.93 6.21
CA GLU A 16 -9.38 -1.96 4.98
C GLU A 16 -9.76 -0.81 4.07
N ARG A 17 -8.76 -0.01 3.68
CA ARG A 17 -8.92 1.13 2.76
C ARG A 17 -8.09 0.91 1.52
N VAL A 18 -8.75 1.03 0.36
CA VAL A 18 -8.06 1.09 -0.94
C VAL A 18 -7.29 2.40 -1.00
N GLN A 19 -5.97 2.30 -1.04
CA GLN A 19 -5.10 3.41 -1.36
C GLN A 19 -5.01 3.55 -2.88
N PRO A 20 -5.02 4.79 -3.41
CA PRO A 20 -4.90 5.05 -4.86
C PRO A 20 -3.59 4.50 -5.45
N GLY A 21 -2.64 4.15 -4.59
CA GLY A 21 -1.42 3.47 -4.96
C GLY A 21 -0.31 4.41 -5.40
N LEU A 22 0.90 3.86 -5.50
CA LEU A 22 2.03 4.51 -6.14
C LEU A 22 2.31 3.84 -7.49
N PRO A 23 3.05 4.51 -8.39
CA PRO A 23 3.63 3.85 -9.56
C PRO A 23 4.35 2.57 -9.14
N ARG A 24 4.22 1.51 -9.95
CA ARG A 24 4.79 0.19 -9.62
C ARG A 24 6.28 0.25 -9.28
N ASP A 25 7.07 0.99 -10.05
CA ASP A 25 8.51 1.18 -9.83
C ASP A 25 8.82 1.93 -8.54
N GLU A 26 8.00 2.91 -8.19
CA GLU A 26 8.15 3.67 -6.95
C GLU A 26 7.80 2.80 -5.75
N LEU A 27 6.71 2.03 -5.84
CA LEU A 27 6.30 1.08 -4.80
C LEU A 27 7.38 0.01 -4.61
N LEU A 28 7.96 -0.52 -5.69
CA LEU A 28 9.09 -1.46 -5.61
C LEU A 28 10.32 -0.84 -4.95
N GLN A 29 10.72 0.37 -5.35
CA GLN A 29 11.86 1.06 -4.73
C GLN A 29 11.64 1.30 -3.23
N LEU A 30 10.44 1.69 -2.82
CA LEU A 30 10.12 1.86 -1.40
C LEU A 30 10.19 0.54 -0.64
N LEU A 31 9.70 -0.55 -1.24
CA LEU A 31 9.77 -1.89 -0.66
C LEU A 31 11.21 -2.40 -0.55
N GLU A 32 12.03 -2.22 -1.59
CA GLU A 32 13.44 -2.62 -1.60
C GLU A 32 14.28 -1.78 -0.63
N ALA A 33 13.98 -0.49 -0.50
CA ALA A 33 14.64 0.40 0.46
C ALA A 33 14.17 0.19 1.91
N GLY A 34 13.12 -0.60 2.14
CA GLY A 34 12.45 -0.69 3.46
C GLY A 34 11.82 0.63 3.90
N ALA A 35 11.58 1.55 2.96
CA ALA A 35 11.05 2.87 3.20
C ALA A 35 9.56 2.83 3.55
N GLU A 36 9.11 3.89 4.23
CA GLU A 36 7.74 4.02 4.67
C GLU A 36 6.78 4.27 3.50
N ILE A 37 5.72 3.48 3.44
CA ILE A 37 4.63 3.67 2.47
C ILE A 37 3.50 4.38 3.21
N PRO A 38 3.13 5.61 2.81
CA PRO A 38 2.03 6.33 3.46
C PRO A 38 0.68 5.75 3.03
N ALA A 39 -0.27 5.76 3.96
CA ALA A 39 -1.67 5.44 3.73
C ALA A 39 -2.57 6.48 4.39
N TYR A 40 -3.78 6.63 3.85
CA TYR A 40 -4.76 7.61 4.30
C TYR A 40 -6.17 7.00 4.39
N CYS A 41 -6.92 7.42 5.42
CA CYS A 41 -8.30 7.00 5.64
C CYS A 41 -9.19 8.23 5.59
N SER A 42 -9.97 8.37 4.52
CA SER A 42 -10.91 9.49 4.37
C SER A 42 -12.05 9.50 5.38
N SER A 43 -12.33 8.38 6.05
CA SER A 43 -13.37 8.33 7.10
C SER A 43 -12.85 8.81 8.45
N CYS A 44 -11.57 8.59 8.75
CA CYS A 44 -10.94 9.01 10.00
C CYS A 44 -10.12 10.30 9.87
N ASP A 45 -9.91 10.75 8.62
CA ASP A 45 -8.97 11.81 8.25
C ASP A 45 -7.54 11.56 8.77
N GLU A 46 -7.15 10.29 8.85
CA GLU A 46 -5.91 9.85 9.49
C GLU A 46 -4.86 9.45 8.45
N HIS A 47 -3.61 9.82 8.69
CA HIS A 47 -2.46 9.43 7.90
C HIS A 47 -1.55 8.52 8.72
N TRP A 48 -1.18 7.37 8.17
CA TRP A 48 -0.27 6.44 8.84
C TRP A 48 0.71 5.83 7.86
N THR A 49 1.70 5.13 8.41
CA THR A 49 2.65 4.36 7.64
C THR A 49 2.23 2.89 7.64
N VAL A 50 2.14 2.32 6.44
CA VAL A 50 1.78 0.92 6.24
C VAL A 50 2.79 0.03 6.96
N SER A 51 2.31 -0.96 7.70
CA SER A 51 3.14 -1.84 8.53
C SER A 51 4.05 -2.73 7.68
N THR A 52 5.17 -3.20 8.22
CA THR A 52 6.09 -4.09 7.49
C THR A 52 5.40 -5.34 6.95
N GLU A 53 4.45 -5.92 7.70
CA GLU A 53 3.66 -7.08 7.27
C GLU A 53 2.79 -6.76 6.05
N GLU A 54 2.03 -5.65 6.10
CA GLU A 54 1.23 -5.18 4.97
C GLU A 54 2.09 -4.87 3.74
N ARG A 55 3.31 -4.32 3.93
CA ARG A 55 4.27 -4.09 2.83
C ARG A 55 4.69 -5.39 2.15
N VAL A 56 4.86 -6.48 2.90
CA VAL A 56 5.16 -7.79 2.33
C VAL A 56 3.99 -8.30 1.48
N ASP A 57 2.75 -8.13 1.93
CA ASP A 57 1.57 -8.51 1.14
C ASP A 57 1.38 -7.66 -0.14
N ILE A 58 1.72 -6.37 -0.06
CA ILE A 58 1.80 -5.49 -1.23
C ILE A 58 2.87 -6.01 -2.21
N ALA A 59 4.08 -6.32 -1.74
CA ALA A 59 5.16 -6.85 -2.57
C ALA A 59 4.77 -8.17 -3.25
N ARG A 60 4.10 -9.08 -2.52
CA ARG A 60 3.58 -10.34 -3.08
C ARG A 60 2.52 -10.10 -4.14
N SER A 61 1.66 -9.12 -3.94
CA SER A 61 0.63 -8.73 -4.93
C SER A 61 1.25 -8.15 -6.21
N LEU A 62 2.37 -7.42 -6.10
CA LEU A 62 3.13 -6.92 -7.24
C LEU A 62 3.91 -7.99 -8.02
N ALA A 63 4.29 -9.07 -7.34
CA ALA A 63 4.99 -10.21 -7.93
C ALA A 63 4.06 -11.18 -8.65
N ARG A 64 2.76 -11.22 -8.29
CA ARG A 64 1.77 -11.98 -9.06
C ARG A 64 1.49 -11.26 -10.39
N PRO A 65 1.76 -11.87 -11.55
CA PRO A 65 1.25 -11.33 -12.80
C PRO A 65 -0.28 -11.31 -12.71
N LYS A 66 -0.91 -10.17 -13.03
CA LYS A 66 -2.37 -10.13 -13.20
C LYS A 66 -2.77 -11.24 -14.18
N PRO A 67 -3.65 -12.19 -13.81
CA PRO A 67 -4.21 -13.08 -14.80
C PRO A 67 -4.94 -12.23 -15.84
N LYS A 68 -4.65 -12.53 -17.11
CA LYS A 68 -5.17 -11.86 -18.30
C LYS A 68 -6.68 -12.01 -18.42
#